data_AF-A0A0S7EWX0-F1
#
_entry.id   AF-A0A0S7EWX0-F1
#
_cell.length_a   1.000
_cell.length_b   1.000
_cell.length_c   1.000
_cell.angle_alpha   90.00
_cell.angle_beta   90.00
_cell.angle_gamma   90.00
#
_symmetry.space_group_name_H-M   'P 1'
#
loop_
_entity.id
_entity.type
_entity.pdbx_description
1 polymer ?
#
loop_
_entity_poly.entity_id
_entity_poly.type
_entity_poly.pdbx_seq_one_letter_code
_entity_poly.pdbx_strand_id
1 'polypeptide(L)'
;VYVFGVGEQVNKEELNSLASKKSGEKHLFVLKDFDLLGEVFNSIISDKSVTMCGIAQEDITKDQMEDGLKAYTRPWHVILTSSDWPLNKLHCTGSIVSQTWVLTAAHCFGKVTTSRVPSLLKIQYGGGEVDGI
;
A
#
# COMPACT_ATOMS: atom_id res chain seq x y z
N VAL A 1 -15.78 15.21 -0.49
CA VAL A 1 -16.32 14.76 -1.79
C VAL A 1 -15.31 15.14 -2.85
N TYR A 2 -14.73 14.13 -3.50
CA TYR A 2 -13.85 14.29 -4.66
C TYR A 2 -14.67 14.08 -5.94
N VAL A 3 -14.39 14.87 -6.97
CA VAL A 3 -15.08 14.82 -8.27
C VAL A 3 -14.04 14.68 -9.37
N PHE A 4 -14.25 13.69 -10.24
CA PHE A 4 -13.40 13.38 -11.38
C PHE A 4 -14.21 13.54 -12.66
N GLY A 5 -13.87 14.52 -13.49
CA GLY A 5 -14.39 14.63 -14.85
C GLY A 5 -13.42 13.96 -15.83
N VAL A 6 -13.89 13.06 -16.68
CA VAL A 6 -13.07 12.35 -17.67
C VAL A 6 -13.53 12.71 -19.07
N GLY A 7 -12.60 13.10 -19.94
CA GLY A 7 -12.85 13.49 -21.34
C GLY A 7 -12.65 14.98 -21.60
N GLU A 8 -12.59 15.34 -22.89
CA GLU A 8 -12.26 16.70 -23.32
C GLU A 8 -13.39 17.72 -23.10
N GLN A 9 -14.65 17.26 -23.11
CA GLN A 9 -15.84 18.12 -23.03
C GLN A 9 -16.60 17.93 -21.71
N VAL A 10 -15.95 18.25 -20.59
CA VAL A 10 -16.59 18.21 -19.26
C VAL A 10 -17.07 19.60 -18.81
N ASN A 11 -18.24 19.64 -18.16
CA ASN A 11 -18.77 20.86 -17.55
C ASN A 11 -18.06 21.16 -16.22
N LYS A 12 -16.98 21.93 -16.28
CA LYS A 12 -16.12 22.21 -15.12
C LYS A 12 -16.84 22.95 -14.00
N GLU A 13 -17.78 23.83 -14.33
CA GLU A 13 -18.49 24.68 -13.36
C GLU A 13 -19.42 23.82 -12.49
N GLU A 14 -20.20 22.96 -13.14
CA GLU A 14 -21.09 22.02 -12.46
C GLU A 14 -20.30 21.03 -11.60
N LEU A 15 -19.24 20.42 -12.15
CA LEU A 15 -18.39 19.49 -11.39
C LEU A 15 -17.74 20.15 -10.18
N ASN A 16 -17.30 21.41 -10.31
CA ASN A 16 -16.73 22.19 -9.21
C ASN A 16 -17.75 22.54 -8.12
N SER A 17 -19.05 22.62 -8.47
CA SER A 17 -20.13 22.85 -7.51
C SER A 17 -20.40 21.63 -6.63
N LEU A 18 -20.13 20.42 -7.13
CA LEU A 18 -20.26 19.15 -6.41
C LEU A 18 -19.04 18.82 -5.53
N ALA A 19 -17.86 19.31 -5.92
CA ALA A 19 -16.61 19.06 -5.22
C ALA A 19 -16.52 19.79 -3.87
N SER A 20 -15.85 19.17 -2.89
CA SER A 20 -15.62 19.83 -1.60
C SER A 20 -14.71 21.06 -1.73
N LYS A 21 -15.03 22.11 -0.95
CA LYS A 21 -14.25 23.34 -0.87
C LYS A 21 -13.51 23.37 0.47
N LYS A 22 -12.26 22.93 0.49
CA LYS A 22 -11.40 22.95 1.68
C LYS A 22 -10.12 23.72 1.39
N SER A 23 -9.70 24.52 2.36
CA SER A 23 -8.47 25.31 2.23
C SER A 23 -7.26 24.38 2.13
N GLY A 24 -6.44 24.55 1.08
CA GLY A 24 -5.24 23.75 0.86
C GLY A 24 -5.47 22.35 0.27
N GLU A 25 -6.72 21.98 -0.08
CA GLU A 25 -7.04 20.69 -0.70
C GLU A 25 -7.69 20.89 -2.08
N LYS A 26 -7.29 20.06 -3.06
CA LYS A 26 -7.91 20.01 -4.38
C LYS A 26 -8.90 18.85 -4.43
N HIS A 27 -10.15 19.12 -4.79
CA HIS A 27 -11.21 18.11 -4.86
C HIS A 27 -11.86 17.96 -6.25
N LEU A 28 -11.48 18.77 -7.23
CA LEU A 28 -11.90 18.62 -8.63
C LEU A 28 -10.69 18.29 -9.49
N PHE A 29 -10.79 17.19 -10.25
CA PHE A 29 -9.78 16.74 -11.19
C PHE A 29 -10.45 16.54 -12.55
N VAL A 30 -9.82 17.06 -13.61
CA VAL A 30 -10.27 16.88 -15.00
C VAL A 30 -9.18 16.11 -15.72
N LEU A 31 -9.54 14.93 -16.18
CA LEU A 31 -8.66 13.97 -16.83
C LEU A 31 -9.00 13.89 -18.31
N LYS A 32 -7.98 13.73 -19.16
CA LYS A 32 -8.19 13.50 -20.60
C LYS A 32 -8.84 12.13 -20.84
N ASP A 33 -8.34 11.13 -20.13
CA ASP A 33 -8.73 9.71 -20.18
C ASP A 33 -8.46 9.06 -18.82
N PHE A 34 -8.67 7.74 -18.74
CA PHE A 34 -8.47 6.99 -17.49
C PHE A 34 -7.01 6.71 -17.18
N ASP A 35 -6.08 6.96 -18.10
CA ASP A 35 -4.66 6.61 -17.90
C ASP A 35 -4.03 7.50 -16.83
N LEU A 36 -4.50 8.74 -16.71
CA LEU A 36 -4.06 9.71 -15.69
C LEU A 36 -4.71 9.52 -14.32
N LEU A 37 -5.64 8.56 -14.18
CA LEU A 37 -6.39 8.39 -12.94
C LEU A 37 -5.48 7.94 -11.78
N GLY A 38 -4.51 7.06 -12.07
CA GLY A 38 -3.54 6.59 -11.08
C GLY A 38 -2.66 7.72 -10.53
N GLU A 39 -2.18 8.60 -11.40
CA GLU A 39 -1.39 9.77 -11.01
C GLU A 39 -2.19 10.71 -10.10
N VAL A 40 -3.47 10.93 -10.42
CA VAL A 40 -4.32 11.78 -9.58
C VAL A 40 -4.57 11.13 -8.22
N PHE A 41 -4.86 9.83 -8.15
CA PHE A 41 -5.00 9.16 -6.86
C PHE A 41 -3.73 9.29 -6.02
N ASN A 42 -2.56 9.07 -6.63
CA ASN A 42 -1.27 9.27 -5.97
C ASN A 42 -1.06 10.72 -5.50
N SER A 43 -1.55 11.73 -6.25
CA SER A 43 -1.47 13.14 -5.82
C SER A 43 -2.36 13.50 -4.63
N ILE A 44 -3.42 12.72 -4.37
CA ILE A 44 -4.35 12.93 -3.26
C ILE A 44 -3.80 12.31 -1.96
N ILE A 45 -2.94 11.30 -2.06
CA ILE A 45 -2.29 10.64 -0.92
C ILE A 45 -1.24 11.60 -0.33
N SER A 46 -1.63 12.32 0.73
CA SER A 46 -0.71 13.20 1.51
C SER A 46 0.05 12.42 2.59
N ASP A 47 1.14 12.97 3.13
CA ASP A 47 1.91 12.33 4.22
C ASP A 47 1.05 12.00 5.46
N LYS A 48 -0.01 12.77 5.72
CA LYS A 48 -0.97 12.47 6.82
C LYS A 48 -1.77 11.20 6.55
N SER A 49 -2.02 10.87 5.29
CA SER A 49 -2.71 9.64 4.89
C SER A 49 -1.86 8.38 5.06
N VAL A 50 -0.53 8.51 5.17
CA VAL A 50 0.38 7.39 5.46
C VAL A 50 0.15 6.81 6.86
N THR A 51 -0.52 7.55 7.75
CA THR A 51 -0.93 7.05 9.08
C THR A 51 -2.30 6.38 9.08
N MET A 52 -3.05 6.40 7.96
CA MET A 52 -4.33 5.72 7.83
C MET A 52 -4.15 4.30 7.28
N CYS A 53 -4.96 3.35 7.75
CA CYS A 53 -4.96 2.00 7.21
C CYS A 53 -5.68 1.92 5.86
N GLY A 54 -5.32 0.92 5.04
CA GLY A 54 -6.02 0.62 3.78
C GLY A 54 -5.75 1.59 2.62
N ILE A 55 -4.72 2.43 2.73
CA ILE A 55 -4.29 3.32 1.64
C ILE A 55 -3.07 2.74 0.96
N ALA A 56 -3.10 2.67 -0.37
CA ALA A 56 -2.02 2.21 -1.22
C ALA A 56 -1.81 3.19 -2.37
N GLN A 57 -0.58 3.27 -2.86
CA GLN A 57 -0.29 3.98 -4.10
C GLN A 57 -0.74 3.14 -5.30
N GLU A 58 -1.09 3.81 -6.39
CA GLU A 58 -1.29 3.19 -7.69
C GLU A 58 0.04 2.91 -8.37
N ASP A 59 0.04 1.95 -9.31
CA ASP A 59 1.22 1.61 -10.10
C ASP A 59 1.77 2.85 -10.83
N ILE A 60 3.10 2.93 -10.90
CA ILE A 60 3.82 3.98 -11.63
C ILE A 60 4.22 3.49 -13.01
N THR A 61 4.47 4.41 -13.93
CA THR A 61 4.92 4.08 -15.28
C THR A 61 6.31 3.46 -15.26
N LYS A 62 6.68 2.75 -16.34
CA LYS A 62 8.03 2.17 -16.48
C LYS A 62 9.11 3.24 -16.41
N ASP A 63 8.89 4.37 -17.07
CA ASP A 63 9.81 5.50 -17.08
C ASP A 63 10.05 6.03 -15.65
N GLN A 64 8.98 6.12 -14.84
CA GLN A 64 9.09 6.51 -13.43
C GLN A 64 9.89 5.49 -12.60
N MET A 65 9.72 4.19 -12.86
CA MET A 65 10.54 3.16 -12.23
C MET A 65 12.01 3.25 -12.62
N GLU A 66 12.32 3.53 -13.88
CA GLU A 66 13.70 3.71 -14.38
C GLU A 66 14.36 4.96 -13.77
N ASP A 67 13.59 6.02 -13.53
CA ASP A 67 14.01 7.21 -12.77
C ASP A 67 14.15 6.97 -11.26
N GLY A 68 13.92 5.75 -10.79
CA GLY A 68 14.11 5.34 -9.40
C GLY A 68 12.93 5.64 -8.48
N LEU A 69 11.77 6.05 -9.00
CA LEU A 69 10.56 6.10 -8.19
C LEU A 69 10.13 4.68 -7.79
N LYS A 70 9.62 4.54 -6.57
CA LYS A 70 9.07 3.29 -6.06
C LYS A 70 7.64 3.53 -5.59
N ALA A 71 6.69 2.83 -6.22
CA ALA A 71 5.32 2.79 -5.76
C ALA A 71 5.16 1.70 -4.69
N TYR A 72 4.53 2.05 -3.58
CA TYR A 72 4.12 1.12 -2.54
C TYR A 72 2.65 0.75 -2.75
N THR A 73 2.39 -0.16 -3.68
CA THR A 73 1.02 -0.59 -4.01
C THR A 73 0.45 -1.60 -3.02
N ARG A 74 1.27 -2.10 -2.09
CA ARG A 74 0.88 -3.02 -1.01
C ARG A 74 1.57 -2.68 0.32
N PRO A 75 1.34 -1.49 0.90
CA PRO A 75 2.11 -1.01 2.06
C PRO A 75 2.06 -1.92 3.29
N TRP A 76 0.93 -2.61 3.50
CA TRP A 76 0.75 -3.53 4.61
C TRP A 76 1.38 -4.91 4.39
N HIS A 77 1.75 -5.27 3.15
CA HIS A 77 2.20 -6.62 2.86
C HIS A 77 3.60 -6.87 3.43
N VAL A 78 3.76 -8.01 4.09
CA VAL A 78 5.05 -8.46 4.61
C VAL A 78 5.34 -9.89 4.20
N ILE A 79 6.63 -10.18 4.06
CA ILE A 79 7.17 -11.52 3.85
C ILE A 79 7.89 -11.93 5.13
N LEU A 80 7.51 -13.08 5.66
CA LEU A 80 8.14 -13.68 6.82
C LEU A 80 9.04 -14.81 6.34
N THR A 81 10.27 -14.86 6.84
CA THR A 81 11.20 -15.98 6.64
C THR A 81 11.80 -16.42 7.96
N SER A 82 12.21 -17.68 8.03
CA SER A 82 12.93 -18.22 9.18
C SER A 82 13.88 -19.32 8.75
N SER A 83 15.07 -19.35 9.35
CA SER A 83 16.03 -20.46 9.20
C SER A 83 15.50 -21.78 9.76
N ASP A 84 14.52 -21.71 10.66
CA ASP A 84 13.99 -22.88 11.36
C ASP A 84 12.87 -23.59 10.56
N TRP A 85 12.44 -22.99 9.44
CA TRP A 85 11.44 -23.60 8.57
C TRP A 85 12.05 -24.67 7.67
N PRO A 86 11.28 -25.74 7.36
CA PRO A 86 11.76 -26.79 6.48
C PRO A 86 12.04 -26.24 5.08
N LEU A 87 12.99 -26.86 4.36
CA LEU A 87 13.48 -26.40 3.06
C LEU A 87 12.37 -26.15 2.01
N ASN A 88 11.24 -26.85 2.13
CA ASN A 88 10.08 -26.72 1.24
C ASN A 88 9.15 -25.56 1.60
N LYS A 89 9.35 -24.88 2.73
CA LYS A 89 8.60 -23.71 3.18
C LYS A 89 9.51 -22.49 3.16
N LEU A 90 9.56 -21.87 1.98
CA LEU A 90 10.46 -20.73 1.71
C LEU A 90 10.05 -19.48 2.49
N HIS A 91 8.76 -19.16 2.58
CA HIS A 91 8.27 -17.99 3.29
C HIS A 91 6.80 -18.15 3.72
N CYS A 92 6.35 -17.28 4.63
CA CYS A 92 4.94 -16.96 4.87
C CYS A 92 4.71 -15.49 4.55
N THR A 93 3.45 -15.07 4.52
CA THR A 93 3.07 -13.68 4.33
C THR A 93 2.20 -13.18 5.48
N GLY A 94 2.12 -11.86 5.62
CA GLY A 94 1.30 -11.23 6.65
C GLY A 94 0.82 -9.84 6.23
N SER A 95 0.16 -9.16 7.17
CA SER A 95 -0.27 -7.77 7.01
C SER A 95 0.06 -6.96 8.25
N ILE A 96 0.66 -5.78 8.07
CA ILE A 96 0.84 -4.79 9.13
C ILE A 96 -0.54 -4.29 9.56
N VAL A 97 -0.87 -4.47 10.83
CA VAL A 97 -2.14 -4.02 11.43
C VAL A 97 -1.95 -2.90 12.45
N SER A 98 -0.73 -2.70 12.93
CA SER A 98 -0.33 -1.54 13.74
C SER A 98 1.19 -1.33 13.68
N GLN A 99 1.68 -0.30 14.37
CA GLN A 99 3.12 0.03 14.44
C GLN A 99 4.00 -1.11 14.96
N THR A 100 3.45 -2.04 15.76
CA THR A 100 4.21 -3.13 16.38
C THR A 100 3.60 -4.51 16.13
N TRP A 101 2.57 -4.61 15.28
CA TRP A 101 1.87 -5.88 15.06
C TRP A 101 1.73 -6.22 13.58
N VAL A 102 2.13 -7.44 13.25
CA VAL A 102 1.86 -8.11 11.98
C VAL A 102 0.87 -9.24 12.23
N LEU A 103 -0.22 -9.26 11.48
CA LEU A 103 -1.15 -10.38 11.43
C LEU A 103 -0.67 -11.40 10.38
N THR A 104 -0.58 -12.67 10.75
CA THR A 104 -0.23 -13.78 9.84
C THR A 104 -0.94 -15.07 10.28
N ALA A 105 -0.80 -16.13 9.50
CA ALA A 105 -1.41 -17.41 9.82
C ALA A 105 -0.63 -18.15 10.92
N ALA A 106 -1.32 -18.62 11.97
CA ALA A 106 -0.68 -19.32 13.10
C ALA A 106 0.12 -20.57 12.69
N HIS A 107 -0.33 -21.28 11.65
CA HIS A 107 0.39 -22.46 11.13
C HIS A 107 1.76 -22.10 10.50
N CYS A 108 2.07 -20.81 10.35
CA CYS A 108 3.40 -20.37 9.98
C CYS A 108 4.46 -20.69 11.04
N PHE A 109 4.09 -20.89 12.30
CA PHE A 109 5.03 -21.11 13.41
C PHE A 109 5.05 -22.55 13.92
N GLY A 110 4.34 -23.47 13.26
CA GLY A 110 4.31 -24.89 13.61
C GLY A 110 2.90 -25.43 13.83
N LYS A 111 2.79 -26.75 14.02
CA LYS A 111 1.57 -27.38 14.53
C LYS A 111 1.63 -27.36 16.05
N VAL A 112 0.47 -27.25 16.70
CA VAL A 112 0.28 -27.30 18.18
C VAL A 112 1.01 -28.48 18.84
N THR A 113 1.34 -29.52 18.08
CA THR A 113 2.00 -30.76 18.54
C THR A 113 3.54 -30.73 18.51
N THR A 114 4.18 -29.72 17.91
CA THR A 114 5.64 -29.57 17.88
C THR A 114 6.01 -28.25 18.52
N SER A 115 6.46 -28.28 19.78
CA SER A 115 6.74 -27.12 20.65
C SER A 115 7.90 -26.21 20.21
N ARG A 116 8.22 -26.13 18.92
CA ARG A 116 9.29 -25.28 18.38
C ARG A 116 8.69 -24.10 17.65
N VAL A 117 8.46 -23.03 18.38
CA VAL A 117 8.33 -21.70 17.79
C VAL A 117 9.69 -21.35 17.18
N PRO A 118 9.76 -20.86 15.92
CA PRO A 118 11.01 -20.38 15.35
C PRO A 118 11.69 -19.38 16.28
N SER A 119 12.98 -19.58 16.52
CA SER A 119 13.79 -18.76 17.42
C SER A 119 14.18 -17.41 16.82
N LEU A 120 14.13 -17.30 15.49
CA LEU A 120 14.38 -16.06 14.76
C LEU A 120 13.45 -15.97 13.54
N LEU A 121 12.71 -14.87 13.48
CA LEU A 121 11.87 -14.49 12.35
C LEU A 121 12.43 -13.24 11.70
N LYS A 122 12.53 -13.25 10.38
CA LYS A 122 12.80 -12.07 9.58
C LYS A 122 11.51 -11.59 8.94
N ILE A 123 11.17 -10.33 9.14
CA ILE A 123 9.97 -9.70 8.57
C ILE A 123 10.44 -8.63 7.59
N GLN A 124 10.25 -8.91 6.31
CA GLN A 124 10.52 -7.98 5.22
C GLN A 124 9.23 -7.23 4.87
N TYR A 125 9.30 -5.91 4.76
CA TYR A 125 8.17 -5.05 4.44
C TYR A 125 8.62 -3.89 3.57
N GLY A 126 7.82 -3.45 2.60
CA GLY A 126 8.10 -2.26 1.77
C GLY A 126 9.53 -2.19 1.20
N GLY A 127 10.45 -1.53 1.92
CA GLY A 127 11.89 -1.48 1.61
C GLY A 127 12.81 -1.74 2.80
N GLY A 128 12.30 -2.32 3.89
CA GLY A 128 13.05 -2.60 5.12
C GLY A 128 12.87 -4.05 5.59
N GLU A 129 13.63 -4.38 6.63
CA GLU A 129 13.59 -5.68 7.31
C GLU A 129 13.74 -5.44 8.82
N VAL A 130 13.00 -6.21 9.63
CA VAL A 130 13.14 -6.24 11.08
C VAL A 130 13.12 -7.68 11.58
N ASP A 131 13.74 -7.90 12.75
CA ASP A 131 13.60 -9.15 13.48
C ASP A 131 12.23 -9.20 14.17
N GLY A 132 11.50 -10.29 13.96
CA GLY A 132 10.29 -10.62 14.72
C GLY A 132 10.69 -11.20 16.07
N ILE A 133 10.21 -10.57 17.14
CA ILE A 133 10.36 -11.02 18.55
C ILE A 133 9.24 -11.99 18.90
#